data_AF-A0A519QZ39-F1
#
_entry.id   AF-A0A519QZ39-F1
#
_cell.length_a   1.000
_cell.length_b   1.000
_cell.length_c   1.000
_cell.angle_alpha   90.00
_cell.angle_beta   90.00
_cell.angle_gamma   90.00
#
_symmetry.space_group_name_H-M   'P 1'
#
loop_
_entity.id
_entity.type
_entity.pdbx_description
1 polymer ?
#
loop_
_entity_poly.entity_id
_entity_poly.type
_entity_poly.pdbx_seq_one_letter_code
_entity_poly.pdbx_strand_id
1 'polypeptide(L)'
;MYRYQAFTNSLKTICSVTTVCTTQSMVLKNFFPYRQDEKAKIITVTNKNLDNQWFKTKGGNDTTDHIFLLSLEEVCEYFGDSQTRLHNKGNQTWLIDDENNSNRQAKYNNEFHWWRLRSPGYYKRTSASISSNGHVYVRGNGVYGRPKDGGGLRPAFWLNLN
;
A
#
# COMPACT_ATOMS: atom_id res chain seq x y z
N MET A 1 2.11 -19.90 -1.80
CA MET A 1 0.83 -19.93 -1.07
C MET A 1 0.51 -18.51 -0.63
N TYR A 2 -0.50 -17.88 -1.25
CA TYR A 2 -0.85 -16.49 -0.99
C TYR A 2 -1.48 -16.37 0.40
N ARG A 3 -0.81 -15.68 1.34
CA ARG A 3 -1.40 -15.38 2.65
C ARG A 3 -2.25 -14.12 2.50
N TYR A 4 -3.57 -14.31 2.52
CA TYR A 4 -4.53 -13.22 2.65
C TYR A 4 -4.38 -12.61 4.04
N GLN A 5 -4.19 -11.30 4.13
CA GLN A 5 -4.28 -10.58 5.38
C GLN A 5 -5.51 -9.69 5.27
N ALA A 6 -6.60 -10.16 5.86
CA ALA A 6 -7.86 -9.47 5.94
C ALA A 6 -7.80 -8.51 7.13
N PHE A 7 -7.85 -7.20 6.87
CA PHE A 7 -8.34 -6.26 7.87
C PHE A 7 -9.86 -6.21 7.74
N THR A 8 -10.55 -6.65 8.79
CA THR A 8 -12.00 -6.58 8.90
C THR A 8 -12.37 -5.41 9.80
N ASN A 9 -12.98 -4.38 9.21
CA ASN A 9 -13.88 -3.49 9.95
C ASN A 9 -15.32 -3.89 9.60
N SER A 10 -16.31 -3.53 10.42
CA SER A 10 -17.66 -4.10 10.54
C SER A 10 -18.47 -4.39 9.26
N LEU A 11 -18.02 -3.94 8.08
CA LEU A 11 -18.66 -4.20 6.78
C LEU A 11 -17.69 -4.46 5.61
N LYS A 12 -16.35 -4.55 5.80
CA LYS A 12 -15.40 -4.61 4.66
C LYS A 12 -14.11 -5.40 4.94
N THR A 13 -13.63 -6.15 3.94
CA THR A 13 -12.35 -6.89 3.95
C THR A 13 -11.41 -6.36 2.89
N ILE A 14 -10.16 -6.05 3.25
CA ILE A 14 -9.08 -5.76 2.31
C ILE A 14 -8.35 -7.05 1.92
N CYS A 15 -8.28 -7.36 0.63
CA CYS A 15 -7.43 -8.43 0.09
C CYS A 15 -6.16 -7.82 -0.49
N SER A 16 -4.99 -8.41 -0.22
CA SER A 16 -3.72 -7.86 -0.71
C SER A 16 -2.68 -8.92 -1.06
N VAL A 17 -2.07 -8.83 -2.25
CA VAL A 17 -1.09 -9.82 -2.75
C VAL A 17 0.16 -9.12 -3.28
N THR A 18 1.33 -9.58 -2.82
CA THR A 18 2.64 -9.10 -3.28
C THR A 18 2.96 -9.61 -4.66
N THR A 19 3.30 -8.70 -5.56
CA THR A 19 3.71 -9.02 -6.92
C THR A 19 4.85 -8.11 -7.36
N VAL A 20 5.92 -8.66 -7.95
CA VAL A 20 7.02 -7.86 -8.49
C VAL A 20 6.58 -7.30 -9.84
N CYS A 21 6.66 -5.98 -10.03
CA CYS A 21 6.20 -5.33 -11.25
C CYS A 21 7.36 -4.63 -11.97
N THR A 22 7.75 -5.13 -13.14
CA THR A 22 8.63 -4.45 -14.10
C THR A 22 7.84 -3.66 -15.17
N THR A 23 6.54 -3.94 -15.35
CA THR A 23 5.61 -3.20 -16.24
C THR A 23 4.17 -3.29 -15.73
N GLN A 24 3.49 -2.14 -15.74
CA GLN A 24 2.19 -1.84 -15.10
C GLN A 24 1.00 -2.75 -15.49
N SER A 25 1.13 -3.59 -16.54
CA SER A 25 0.00 -4.28 -17.17
C SER A 25 -0.12 -5.78 -16.86
N MET A 26 0.95 -6.46 -16.43
CA MET A 26 1.00 -7.93 -16.49
C MET A 26 0.51 -8.67 -15.23
N VAL A 27 0.21 -7.95 -14.15
CA VAL A 27 0.21 -8.54 -12.81
C VAL A 27 -1.18 -8.61 -12.15
N LEU A 28 -2.15 -7.81 -12.60
CA LEU A 28 -3.49 -7.81 -12.01
C LEU A 28 -4.32 -9.05 -12.40
N LYS A 29 -4.05 -9.69 -13.55
CA LYS A 29 -4.88 -10.79 -14.10
C LYS A 29 -5.01 -12.00 -13.16
N ASN A 30 -3.98 -12.31 -12.36
CA ASN A 30 -4.00 -13.43 -11.42
C ASN A 30 -4.57 -13.08 -10.03
N PHE A 31 -4.94 -11.82 -9.81
CA PHE A 31 -5.45 -11.32 -8.52
C PHE A 31 -6.98 -11.24 -8.49
N PHE A 32 -7.64 -11.32 -9.65
CA PHE A 32 -9.09 -11.20 -9.73
C PHE A 32 -9.77 -12.50 -9.34
N PRO A 33 -10.94 -12.40 -8.68
CA PRO A 33 -11.91 -13.46 -8.71
C PRO A 33 -12.21 -13.80 -10.17
N TYR A 34 -12.07 -15.07 -10.55
CA TYR A 34 -12.27 -15.48 -11.94
C TYR A 34 -13.76 -15.50 -12.30
N ARG A 35 -14.63 -15.66 -11.30
CA ARG A 35 -16.07 -15.74 -11.50
C ARG A 35 -16.70 -14.35 -11.50
N GLN A 36 -17.68 -14.16 -12.40
CA GLN A 36 -18.33 -12.87 -12.63
C GLN A 36 -19.13 -12.39 -11.41
N ASP A 37 -19.72 -13.32 -10.66
CA ASP A 37 -20.43 -13.06 -9.40
C ASP A 37 -19.50 -12.52 -8.30
N GLU A 38 -18.27 -13.02 -8.21
CA GLU A 38 -17.28 -12.51 -7.27
C GLU A 38 -16.73 -11.14 -7.69
N LYS A 39 -16.54 -10.90 -9.00
CA LYS A 39 -16.16 -9.57 -9.50
C LYS A 39 -17.23 -8.51 -9.22
N ALA A 40 -18.51 -8.88 -9.33
CA ALA A 40 -19.63 -7.98 -9.04
C ALA A 40 -19.68 -7.51 -7.58
N LYS A 41 -19.02 -8.22 -6.66
CA LYS A 41 -18.90 -7.83 -5.25
C LYS A 41 -17.82 -6.78 -5.00
N ILE A 42 -16.95 -6.50 -5.96
CA ILE A 42 -15.90 -5.48 -5.79
C ILE A 42 -16.50 -4.09 -5.94
N ILE A 43 -16.52 -3.33 -4.86
CA ILE A 43 -17.11 -1.99 -4.86
C ILE A 43 -16.10 -0.93 -5.26
N THR A 44 -16.63 0.14 -5.86
CA THR A 44 -15.88 1.36 -6.13
C THR A 44 -15.64 2.14 -4.84
N VAL A 45 -14.45 2.70 -4.67
CA VAL A 45 -14.13 3.60 -3.56
C VAL A 45 -13.47 4.89 -4.02
N THR A 46 -13.76 5.97 -3.30
CA THR A 46 -13.04 7.24 -3.46
C THR A 46 -11.81 7.25 -2.58
N ASN A 47 -10.63 7.25 -3.20
CA ASN A 47 -9.33 7.26 -2.53
C ASN A 47 -8.86 8.70 -2.35
N LYS A 48 -8.68 9.10 -1.09
CA LYS A 48 -8.15 10.43 -0.73
C LYS A 48 -6.64 10.50 -0.91
N ASN A 49 -6.15 11.25 -1.89
CA ASN A 49 -4.71 11.35 -2.19
C ASN A 49 -4.07 12.48 -1.40
N LEU A 50 -3.95 12.29 -0.09
CA LEU A 50 -3.36 13.27 0.82
C LEU A 50 -1.89 13.55 0.54
N ASP A 51 -1.47 14.76 0.91
CA ASP A 51 -0.07 15.15 0.95
C ASP A 51 0.74 14.23 1.88
N ASN A 52 2.04 14.08 1.62
CA ASN A 52 2.93 13.45 2.57
C ASN A 52 3.13 14.38 3.77
N GLN A 53 2.64 14.00 4.94
CA GLN A 53 2.70 14.84 6.15
C GLN A 53 4.11 15.14 6.67
N TRP A 54 5.12 14.31 6.41
CA TRP A 54 6.48 14.57 6.86
C TRP A 54 7.22 15.54 5.95
N PHE A 55 6.88 15.54 4.67
CA PHE A 55 7.65 16.24 3.63
C PHE A 55 6.85 17.34 2.92
N LYS A 56 5.56 17.44 3.20
CA LYS A 56 4.60 18.35 2.55
C LYS A 56 4.56 18.17 1.03
N THR A 57 5.04 17.03 0.51
CA THR A 57 4.93 16.69 -0.90
C THR A 57 3.47 16.57 -1.25
N LYS A 58 3.04 17.35 -2.23
CA LYS A 58 1.64 17.37 -2.64
C LYS A 58 1.19 16.00 -3.15
N GLY A 59 0.06 15.56 -2.65
CA GLY A 59 -0.70 14.48 -3.24
C GLY A 59 -1.24 14.88 -4.61
N GLY A 60 -1.84 13.91 -5.29
CA GLY A 60 -2.60 14.15 -6.52
C GLY A 60 -4.07 14.41 -6.23
N ASN A 61 -4.86 14.51 -7.30
CA ASN A 61 -6.31 14.52 -7.17
C ASN A 61 -6.81 13.20 -6.56
N ASP A 62 -7.91 13.26 -5.83
CA ASP A 62 -8.63 12.06 -5.40
C ASP A 62 -9.02 11.21 -6.62
N THR A 63 -9.03 9.90 -6.42
CA THR A 63 -9.37 8.93 -7.46
C THR A 63 -10.56 8.08 -7.05
N THR A 64 -11.22 7.48 -8.03
CA THR A 64 -12.35 6.58 -7.82
C THR A 64 -11.98 5.25 -8.45
N ASP A 65 -11.67 4.26 -7.61
CA ASP A 65 -11.06 3.01 -8.04
C ASP A 65 -11.81 1.79 -7.46
N HIS A 66 -11.83 0.69 -8.20
CA HIS A 66 -12.22 -0.62 -7.65
C HIS A 66 -11.04 -1.32 -6.97
N ILE A 67 -9.83 -1.09 -7.50
CA ILE A 67 -8.57 -1.65 -7.00
C ILE A 67 -7.57 -0.51 -6.86
N PHE A 68 -6.92 -0.43 -5.72
CA PHE A 68 -6.02 0.66 -5.37
C PHE A 68 -4.79 0.14 -4.63
N LEU A 69 -3.78 0.99 -4.45
CA LEU A 69 -2.71 0.74 -3.50
C LEU A 69 -3.04 1.45 -2.19
N LEU A 70 -2.58 0.92 -1.06
CA LEU A 70 -2.78 1.57 0.22
C LEU A 70 -2.00 2.88 0.32
N SER A 71 -2.54 3.83 1.08
CA SER A 71 -1.89 5.06 1.52
C SER A 71 -1.12 4.85 2.82
N LEU A 72 -0.39 5.87 3.26
CA LEU A 72 0.25 5.91 4.57
C LEU A 72 -0.77 5.75 5.71
N GLU A 73 -1.89 6.49 5.66
CA GLU A 73 -2.97 6.39 6.66
C GLU A 73 -3.53 4.96 6.72
N GLU A 74 -3.93 4.41 5.56
CA GLU A 74 -4.52 3.07 5.50
C GLU A 74 -3.54 1.99 5.97
N VAL A 75 -2.24 2.12 5.68
CA VAL A 75 -1.25 1.11 6.14
C VAL A 75 -0.97 1.21 7.64
N CYS A 76 -1.04 2.42 8.20
CA CYS A 76 -0.87 2.69 9.62
C CYS A 76 -2.14 2.41 10.43
N GLU A 77 -3.28 2.21 9.77
CA GLU A 77 -4.52 1.75 10.38
C GLU A 77 -4.67 0.21 10.27
N TYR A 78 -4.51 -0.34 9.06
CA TYR A 78 -4.90 -1.73 8.77
C TYR A 78 -3.88 -2.77 9.21
N PHE A 79 -2.62 -2.38 9.42
CA PHE A 79 -1.55 -3.32 9.81
C PHE A 79 -1.04 -3.07 11.23
N GLY A 80 -1.89 -2.51 12.08
CA GLY A 80 -1.58 -2.13 13.46
C GLY A 80 -1.36 -0.63 13.58
N ASP A 81 -1.90 -0.05 14.65
CA ASP A 81 -1.97 1.40 14.83
C ASP A 81 -0.58 2.02 14.92
N SER A 82 -0.24 2.78 13.87
CA SER A 82 0.99 3.55 13.76
C SER A 82 0.69 5.04 13.52
N GLN A 83 -0.57 5.46 13.72
CA GLN A 83 -1.07 6.78 13.35
C GLN A 83 -0.36 7.90 14.11
N THR A 84 -0.12 7.74 15.41
CA THR A 84 0.61 8.77 16.19
C THR A 84 2.02 9.01 15.65
N ARG A 85 2.76 7.95 15.27
CA ARG A 85 4.10 8.06 14.69
C ARG A 85 4.06 8.66 13.28
N LEU A 86 3.02 8.35 12.51
CA LEU A 86 2.79 8.97 11.22
C LEU A 86 2.53 10.47 11.37
N HIS A 87 1.65 10.90 12.28
CA HIS A 87 1.27 12.31 12.50
C HIS A 87 2.30 13.13 13.28
N ASN A 88 3.16 12.48 14.07
CA ASN A 88 4.26 13.10 14.77
C ASN A 88 5.58 12.41 14.45
N LYS A 89 6.30 12.95 13.47
CA LYS A 89 7.61 12.46 13.05
C LYS A 89 8.62 12.37 14.21
N GLY A 90 8.53 13.25 15.22
CA GLY A 90 9.49 13.30 16.32
C GLY A 90 10.95 13.22 15.85
N ASN A 91 11.71 12.28 16.43
CA ASN A 91 13.11 12.01 16.08
C ASN A 91 13.29 11.05 14.88
N GLN A 92 12.21 10.55 14.28
CA GLN A 92 12.29 9.64 13.13
C GLN A 92 12.91 10.35 11.95
N THR A 93 13.86 9.71 11.26
CA THR A 93 14.52 10.37 10.14
C THR A 93 13.67 10.27 8.87
N TRP A 94 13.34 9.05 8.43
CA TRP A 94 12.73 8.78 7.11
C TRP A 94 11.69 7.65 7.10
N LEU A 95 11.55 6.92 8.22
CA LEU A 95 10.66 5.78 8.36
C LEU A 95 10.04 5.69 9.74
N ILE A 96 8.93 4.96 9.83
CA ILE A 96 8.36 4.45 11.07
C ILE A 96 8.88 3.02 11.24
N ASP A 97 9.57 2.81 12.36
CA ASP A 97 10.01 1.52 12.85
C ASP A 97 9.28 1.27 14.18
N ASP A 98 8.48 0.21 14.22
CA ASP A 98 7.66 -0.11 15.37
C ASP A 98 7.28 -1.60 15.48
N GLU A 99 6.57 -1.92 16.56
CA GLU A 99 6.05 -3.25 16.87
C GLU A 99 5.17 -3.86 15.76
N ASN A 100 4.58 -3.03 14.90
CA ASN A 100 3.68 -3.46 13.82
C ASN A 100 4.43 -3.85 12.54
N ASN A 101 5.75 -3.76 12.50
CA ASN A 101 6.57 -4.10 11.34
C ASN A 101 6.25 -5.49 10.77
N SER A 102 6.19 -6.50 11.63
CA SER A 102 5.95 -7.90 11.23
C SER A 102 4.61 -8.08 10.50
N ASN A 103 3.59 -7.26 10.83
CA ASN A 103 2.29 -7.29 10.17
C ASN A 103 2.35 -6.75 8.74
N ARG A 104 3.27 -5.82 8.46
CA ARG A 104 3.40 -5.16 7.14
C ARG A 104 4.33 -5.89 6.19
N GLN A 105 5.12 -6.84 6.68
CA GLN A 105 6.01 -7.64 5.85
C GLN A 105 5.23 -8.39 4.77
N ALA A 106 5.86 -8.53 3.60
CA ALA A 106 5.26 -9.20 2.48
C ALA A 106 6.30 -10.04 1.75
N LYS A 107 5.90 -11.23 1.30
CA LYS A 107 6.80 -12.21 0.67
C LYS A 107 6.44 -12.49 -0.77
N TYR A 108 7.46 -12.66 -1.60
CA TYR A 108 7.39 -13.21 -2.94
C TYR A 108 8.49 -14.26 -3.07
N ASN A 109 8.17 -15.44 -3.61
CA ASN A 109 9.10 -16.59 -3.66
C ASN A 109 9.82 -16.89 -2.32
N ASN A 110 9.08 -16.79 -1.21
CA ASN A 110 9.56 -17.01 0.16
C ASN A 110 10.58 -15.97 0.71
N GLU A 111 10.92 -14.95 -0.08
CA GLU A 111 11.77 -13.84 0.32
C GLU A 111 10.93 -12.61 0.70
N PHE A 112 11.42 -11.82 1.66
CA PHE A 112 10.76 -10.57 2.04
C PHE A 112 11.07 -9.46 1.04
N HIS A 113 10.03 -8.82 0.53
CA HIS A 113 10.16 -7.72 -0.42
C HIS A 113 9.47 -6.46 0.07
N TRP A 114 10.03 -5.34 -0.34
CA TRP A 114 9.37 -4.06 -0.17
C TRP A 114 8.19 -3.94 -1.14
N TRP A 115 7.18 -3.16 -0.76
CA TRP A 115 6.01 -2.92 -1.59
C TRP A 115 5.51 -1.48 -1.50
N ARG A 116 4.84 -1.02 -2.55
CA ARG A 116 4.54 0.39 -2.79
C ARG A 116 3.18 0.84 -2.24
N LEU A 117 3.14 2.10 -1.77
CA LEU A 117 1.94 2.82 -1.36
C LEU A 117 1.56 3.89 -2.40
N ARG A 118 0.29 4.29 -2.47
CA ARG A 118 -0.15 5.41 -3.33
C ARG A 118 0.27 6.79 -2.81
N SER A 119 0.55 6.92 -1.52
CA SER A 119 0.99 8.19 -0.93
C SER A 119 2.32 8.66 -1.53
N PRO A 120 2.48 9.97 -1.78
CA PRO A 120 3.75 10.51 -2.26
C PRO A 120 4.87 10.33 -1.23
N GLY A 121 6.11 10.30 -1.70
CA GLY A 121 7.31 10.27 -0.85
C GLY A 121 7.89 11.67 -0.61
N TYR A 122 9.18 11.77 -0.34
CA TYR A 122 9.90 13.03 -0.10
C TYR A 122 10.01 13.92 -1.34
N TYR A 123 10.21 13.31 -2.51
CA TYR A 123 10.21 14.02 -3.78
C TYR A 123 8.93 13.74 -4.57
N LYS A 124 8.52 14.66 -5.45
CA LYS A 124 7.38 14.47 -6.38
C LYS A 124 7.49 13.21 -7.25
N ARG A 125 8.70 12.70 -7.44
CA ARG A 125 9.01 11.48 -8.21
C ARG A 125 9.18 10.22 -7.35
N THR A 126 8.89 10.31 -6.06
CA THR A 126 8.96 9.17 -5.12
C THR A 126 7.58 8.89 -4.55
N SER A 127 7.35 7.64 -4.18
CA SER A 127 6.13 7.19 -3.50
C SER A 127 6.52 6.43 -2.25
N ALA A 128 5.75 6.63 -1.17
CA ALA A 128 5.94 5.93 0.08
C ALA A 128 5.84 4.41 -0.13
N SER A 129 6.44 3.65 0.78
CA SER A 129 6.54 2.19 0.64
C SER A 129 6.67 1.52 1.99
N ILE A 130 6.45 0.22 2.03
CA ILE A 130 6.84 -0.63 3.14
C ILE A 130 8.15 -1.34 2.77
N SER A 131 9.13 -1.32 3.66
CA SER A 131 10.41 -2.03 3.45
C SER A 131 10.27 -3.56 3.62
N SER A 132 11.27 -4.34 3.22
CA SER A 132 11.30 -5.80 3.46
C SER A 132 11.21 -6.18 4.94
N ASN A 133 11.66 -5.29 5.84
CA ASN A 133 11.56 -5.45 7.28
C ASN A 133 10.21 -5.01 7.85
N GLY A 134 9.31 -4.46 7.02
CA GLY A 134 7.99 -4.01 7.46
C GLY A 134 7.92 -2.55 7.92
N HIS A 135 9.05 -1.83 7.95
CA HIS A 135 9.03 -0.39 8.26
C HIS A 135 8.18 0.40 7.27
N VAL A 136 7.44 1.40 7.76
CA VAL A 136 6.76 2.38 6.90
C VAL A 136 7.81 3.39 6.41
N TYR A 137 8.29 3.22 5.18
CA TYR A 137 9.26 4.12 4.58
C TYR A 137 8.55 5.33 3.98
N VAL A 138 8.30 6.34 4.83
CA VAL A 138 7.57 7.57 4.50
C VAL A 138 8.32 8.40 3.46
N ARG A 139 9.66 8.38 3.47
CA ARG A 139 10.48 9.03 2.43
C ARG A 139 10.22 8.44 1.04
N GLY A 140 9.96 7.14 0.99
CA GLY A 140 9.58 6.46 -0.24
C GLY A 140 10.73 6.20 -1.22
N ASN A 141 10.41 5.43 -2.24
CA ASN A 141 11.31 4.98 -3.31
C ASN A 141 10.97 5.66 -4.64
N GLY A 142 11.92 5.69 -5.57
CA GLY A 142 11.76 6.28 -6.90
C GLY A 142 10.65 5.61 -7.72
N VAL A 143 9.79 6.42 -8.34
CA VAL A 143 8.73 5.96 -9.27
C VAL A 143 9.21 6.00 -10.72
N TYR A 144 9.85 7.11 -11.10
CA TYR A 144 10.35 7.36 -12.45
C TYR A 144 11.59 8.27 -12.37
N GLY A 145 12.39 8.30 -13.44
CA GLY A 145 13.69 8.97 -13.43
C GLY A 145 14.74 8.20 -12.60
N ARG A 146 15.84 8.85 -12.21
CA ARG A 146 16.90 8.22 -11.40
C ARG A 146 16.90 8.70 -9.94
N PRO A 147 16.89 7.82 -8.93
CA PRO A 147 16.88 6.36 -9.06
C PRO A 147 15.49 5.83 -9.46
N LYS A 148 15.47 4.80 -10.30
CA LYS A 148 14.26 4.03 -10.61
C LYS A 148 14.35 2.76 -9.78
N ASP A 149 13.55 2.70 -8.71
CA ASP A 149 13.56 1.54 -7.83
C ASP A 149 12.46 0.58 -8.27
N GLY A 150 12.85 -0.61 -8.71
CA GLY A 150 11.93 -1.72 -8.94
C GLY A 150 11.38 -2.25 -7.62
N GLY A 151 10.10 -2.64 -7.56
CA GLY A 151 9.47 -3.04 -6.30
C GLY A 151 8.18 -3.83 -6.44
N GLY A 152 7.68 -4.28 -5.29
CA GLY A 152 6.41 -4.99 -5.19
C GLY A 152 5.21 -4.05 -5.26
N LEU A 153 4.12 -4.50 -5.87
CA LEU A 153 2.79 -3.95 -5.68
C LEU A 153 2.01 -4.88 -4.74
N ARG A 154 1.16 -4.28 -3.91
CA ARG A 154 0.24 -4.98 -3.02
C ARG A 154 -1.16 -4.35 -3.18
N PRO A 155 -1.86 -4.65 -4.30
CA PRO A 155 -3.16 -4.06 -4.58
C PRO A 155 -4.19 -4.43 -3.53
N ALA A 156 -5.17 -3.57 -3.33
CA ALA A 156 -6.24 -3.65 -2.36
C ALA A 156 -7.58 -3.40 -3.05
N PHE A 157 -8.64 -4.03 -2.55
CA PHE A 157 -10.02 -3.75 -2.93
C PHE A 157 -10.95 -4.06 -1.78
N TRP A 158 -12.16 -3.51 -1.85
CA TRP A 158 -13.23 -3.79 -0.90
C TRP A 158 -14.26 -4.71 -1.53
N LEU A 159 -14.68 -5.72 -0.76
CA LEU A 159 -15.80 -6.59 -1.11
C LEU A 159 -17.06 -6.14 -0.40
N ASN A 160 -18.17 -6.13 -1.13
CA ASN A 160 -19.51 -6.17 -0.57
C ASN A 160 -19.86 -7.62 -0.24
N LEU A 161 -20.19 -7.88 1.03
CA LEU A 161 -20.54 -9.21 1.52
C LEU A 161 -22.05 -9.40 1.71
N ASN A 162 -22.86 -8.40 1.34
CA ASN A 162 -24.32 -8.45 1.38
C ASN A 162 -24.90 -9.32 0.27
#